data_AF-A0A5Q0K0N6-F1
#
_entry.id   AF-A0A5Q0K0N6-F1
#
_cell.length_a   1.000
_cell.length_b   1.000
_cell.length_c   1.000
_cell.angle_alpha   90.00
_cell.angle_beta   90.00
_cell.angle_gamma   90.00
#
_symmetry.space_group_name_H-M   'P 1'
#
loop_
_entity.id
_entity.type
_entity.pdbx_description
1 polymer ?
#
loop_
_entity_poly.entity_id
_entity_poly.type
_entity_poly.pdbx_seq_one_letter_code
_entity_poly.pdbx_strand_id
1 'polypeptide(L)'
;MKTAKITFVLMAFLFTASFSFSQSVEGRLAIKGFTNGKTIKQNTPVALFKAFKDGVYSINFNFKSNDLGPEGIVLFDMKTTVKHNGKIISETSRGGWPWIPGDMFVPIEAFDAIPAWQKHAEKGLPVSIPGKYEIILQFVPSKGQKVKGSISPATMQFTIE
;
A
#
# COMPACT_ATOMS: atom_id res chain seq x y z
N MET A 1 -41.20 21.60 44.29
CA MET A 1 -40.99 22.10 42.90
C MET A 1 -39.53 22.49 42.55
N LYS A 2 -38.50 22.12 43.32
CA LYS A 2 -37.08 22.43 42.99
C LYS A 2 -36.29 21.23 42.44
N THR A 3 -36.75 20.01 42.67
CA THR A 3 -36.06 18.76 42.26
C THR A 3 -36.33 18.37 40.81
N ALA A 4 -37.53 18.63 40.29
CA ALA A 4 -37.89 18.28 38.90
C ALA A 4 -37.12 19.07 37.82
N LYS A 5 -36.60 20.26 38.16
CA LYS A 5 -35.82 21.09 37.22
C LYS A 5 -34.38 20.60 37.05
N ILE A 6 -33.80 19.94 38.05
CA ILE A 6 -32.42 19.47 38.02
C ILE A 6 -32.30 18.17 37.21
N THR A 7 -33.31 17.30 37.27
CA THR A 7 -33.35 16.04 36.50
C THR A 7 -33.44 16.30 34.98
N PHE A 8 -34.14 17.37 34.57
CA PHE A 8 -34.28 17.70 33.15
C PHE A 8 -33.00 18.25 32.52
N VAL A 9 -32.16 18.93 33.30
CA VAL A 9 -30.86 19.46 32.82
C VAL A 9 -29.82 18.35 32.70
N LEU A 10 -29.87 17.33 33.55
CA LEU A 10 -28.94 16.18 33.48
C LEU A 10 -29.24 15.28 32.26
N MET A 11 -30.51 15.17 31.85
CA MET A 11 -30.91 14.32 30.71
C MET A 11 -30.59 14.96 29.35
N ALA A 12 -30.56 16.29 29.27
CA ALA A 12 -30.19 17.02 28.05
C ALA A 12 -28.69 16.94 27.70
N PHE A 13 -27.83 16.60 28.67
CA PHE A 13 -26.38 16.48 28.46
C PHE A 13 -25.93 15.11 27.93
N LEU A 14 -26.83 14.11 27.91
CA LEU A 14 -26.50 12.72 27.52
C LEU A 14 -26.73 12.41 26.04
N PHE A 15 -27.27 13.35 25.25
CA PHE A 15 -27.66 13.11 23.85
C PHE A 15 -26.68 13.66 22.79
N THR A 16 -25.52 14.21 23.17
CA THR A 16 -24.50 14.68 22.22
C THR A 16 -23.36 13.68 21.99
N ALA A 17 -23.61 12.39 22.23
CA ALA A 17 -22.75 11.33 21.70
C ALA A 17 -22.89 11.28 20.18
N SER A 18 -22.27 12.23 19.50
CA SER A 18 -22.08 12.20 18.06
C SER A 18 -21.28 10.94 17.74
N PHE A 19 -21.95 9.88 17.32
CA PHE A 19 -21.33 8.71 16.72
C PHE A 19 -20.53 9.20 15.52
N SER A 20 -19.24 9.42 15.72
CA SER A 20 -18.32 9.74 14.64
C SER A 20 -18.13 8.45 13.86
N PHE A 21 -18.96 8.22 12.84
CA PHE A 21 -18.73 7.19 11.84
C PHE A 21 -17.39 7.52 11.16
N SER A 22 -16.35 6.83 11.61
CA SER A 22 -15.03 6.96 11.03
C SER A 22 -15.02 6.15 9.75
N GLN A 23 -14.65 6.79 8.64
CA GLN A 23 -14.37 6.09 7.39
C GLN A 23 -13.35 5.00 7.68
N SER A 24 -13.58 3.81 7.11
CA SER A 24 -12.67 2.68 7.28
C SER A 24 -12.37 2.04 5.94
N VAL A 25 -11.14 1.54 5.80
CA VAL A 25 -10.70 0.74 4.66
C VAL A 25 -10.06 -0.54 5.14
N GLU A 26 -10.35 -1.61 4.42
CA GLU A 26 -9.69 -2.90 4.61
C GLU A 26 -9.41 -3.49 3.24
N GLY A 27 -8.18 -3.96 3.03
CA GLY A 27 -7.79 -4.48 1.74
C GLY A 27 -6.44 -5.16 1.74
N ARG A 28 -5.99 -5.50 0.54
CA ARG A 28 -4.70 -6.17 0.32
C ARG A 28 -4.13 -5.81 -1.04
N LEU A 29 -2.81 -5.84 -1.10
CA LEU A 29 -2.06 -6.00 -2.34
C LEU A 29 -1.75 -7.48 -2.53
N ALA A 30 -1.81 -7.96 -3.77
CA ALA A 30 -1.38 -9.29 -4.16
C ALA A 30 -0.60 -9.22 -5.46
N ILE A 31 0.49 -9.97 -5.58
CA ILE A 31 1.24 -10.07 -6.83
C ILE A 31 1.03 -11.47 -7.37
N LYS A 32 0.36 -11.59 -8.52
CA LYS A 32 0.16 -12.87 -9.20
C LYS A 32 1.52 -13.52 -9.46
N GLY A 33 1.63 -14.81 -9.15
CA GLY A 33 2.88 -15.58 -9.31
C GLY A 33 3.82 -15.53 -8.10
N PHE A 34 3.58 -14.64 -7.13
CA PHE A 34 4.28 -14.60 -5.85
C PHE A 34 3.33 -15.05 -4.75
N THR A 35 3.47 -16.30 -4.34
CA THR A 35 2.84 -16.84 -3.12
C THR A 35 3.85 -16.81 -1.98
N ASN A 36 3.37 -16.72 -0.73
CA ASN A 36 4.22 -16.68 0.47
C ASN A 36 5.35 -17.72 0.39
N GLY A 37 6.59 -17.24 0.44
CA GLY A 37 7.80 -18.08 0.46
C GLY A 37 8.39 -18.47 -0.90
N LYS A 38 7.76 -18.13 -2.03
CA LYS A 38 8.33 -18.41 -3.35
C LYS A 38 9.37 -17.35 -3.73
N THR A 39 10.64 -17.76 -3.78
CA THR A 39 11.71 -16.95 -4.37
C THR A 39 11.82 -17.27 -5.86
N ILE A 40 11.79 -16.24 -6.70
CA ILE A 40 11.94 -16.39 -8.17
C ILE A 40 13.39 -16.13 -8.57
N LYS A 41 13.94 -16.92 -9.48
CA LYS A 41 15.26 -16.65 -10.09
C LYS A 41 15.11 -15.73 -11.29
N GLN A 42 15.99 -14.74 -11.41
CA GLN A 42 16.03 -13.81 -12.53
C GLN A 42 17.48 -13.53 -12.93
N ASN A 43 17.74 -13.40 -14.22
CA ASN A 43 19.09 -13.11 -14.72
C ASN A 43 19.46 -11.64 -14.51
N THR A 44 18.49 -10.73 -14.57
CA THR A 44 18.69 -9.30 -14.35
C THR A 44 17.43 -8.66 -13.76
N PRO A 45 17.53 -7.48 -13.11
CA PRO A 45 16.36 -6.74 -12.69
C PRO A 45 15.48 -6.32 -13.88
N VAL A 46 16.07 -6.05 -15.05
CA VAL A 46 15.33 -5.68 -16.28
C VAL A 46 14.41 -6.82 -16.74
N ALA A 47 14.88 -8.08 -16.64
CA ALA A 47 14.05 -9.24 -16.96
C ALA A 47 12.81 -9.34 -16.06
N LEU A 48 12.96 -8.99 -14.77
CA LEU A 48 11.85 -8.92 -13.83
C LEU A 48 10.83 -7.85 -14.24
N PHE A 49 11.27 -6.63 -14.58
CA PHE A 49 10.34 -5.59 -15.05
C PHE A 49 9.63 -5.98 -16.34
N LYS A 50 10.36 -6.57 -17.29
CA LYS A 50 9.75 -7.09 -18.52
C LYS A 50 8.63 -8.09 -18.19
N ALA A 51 8.84 -8.98 -17.22
CA ALA A 51 7.81 -9.94 -16.80
C ALA A 51 6.56 -9.25 -16.20
N PHE A 52 6.70 -8.11 -15.50
CA PHE A 52 5.53 -7.31 -15.10
C PHE A 52 4.83 -6.66 -16.29
N LYS A 53 5.58 -6.06 -17.22
CA LYS A 53 5.03 -5.43 -18.44
C LYS A 53 4.29 -6.42 -19.33
N ASP A 54 4.80 -7.64 -19.42
CA ASP A 54 4.20 -8.74 -20.20
C ASP A 54 3.02 -9.39 -19.48
N GLY A 55 2.67 -8.94 -18.26
CA GLY A 55 1.54 -9.47 -17.49
C GLY A 55 1.79 -10.83 -16.83
N VAL A 56 3.04 -11.33 -16.82
CA VAL A 56 3.41 -12.57 -16.10
C VAL A 56 3.19 -12.38 -14.60
N TYR A 57 3.60 -11.22 -14.08
CA TYR A 57 3.36 -10.79 -12.71
C TYR A 57 2.44 -9.57 -12.73
N SER A 58 1.23 -9.70 -12.19
CA SER A 58 0.26 -8.60 -12.10
C SER A 58 0.07 -8.22 -10.63
N ILE A 59 0.06 -6.92 -10.35
CA ILE A 59 -0.20 -6.39 -9.02
C ILE A 59 -1.69 -6.07 -8.93
N ASN A 60 -2.39 -6.76 -8.04
CA ASN A 60 -3.80 -6.56 -7.77
C ASN A 60 -3.94 -5.84 -6.45
N PHE A 61 -4.64 -4.73 -6.47
CA PHE A 61 -5.08 -4.02 -5.28
C PHE A 61 -6.58 -4.23 -5.13
N ASN A 62 -6.99 -4.75 -3.99
CA ASN A 62 -8.40 -4.83 -3.62
C ASN A 62 -8.60 -4.18 -2.27
N PHE A 63 -9.57 -3.30 -2.16
CA PHE A 63 -10.02 -2.82 -0.87
C PHE A 63 -11.52 -2.58 -0.86
N LYS A 64 -12.08 -2.69 0.35
CA LYS A 64 -13.43 -2.31 0.69
C LYS A 64 -13.37 -1.09 1.59
N SER A 65 -14.47 -0.35 1.61
CA SER A 65 -14.61 0.82 2.46
C SER A 65 -16.03 0.95 2.98
N ASN A 66 -16.17 1.53 4.17
CA ASN A 66 -17.46 1.93 4.71
C ASN A 66 -17.51 3.46 4.85
N ASP A 67 -18.69 4.03 4.61
CA ASP A 67 -19.02 5.44 4.84
C ASP A 67 -18.12 6.45 4.10
N LEU A 68 -17.65 6.11 2.90
CA LEU A 68 -16.95 7.09 2.05
C LEU A 68 -17.86 8.28 1.74
N GLY A 69 -17.25 9.46 1.60
CA GLY A 69 -17.96 10.67 1.18
C GLY A 69 -18.56 10.53 -0.22
N PRO A 70 -19.29 11.55 -0.70
CA PRO A 70 -20.04 11.51 -1.96
C PRO A 70 -19.23 11.07 -3.19
N GLU A 71 -17.93 11.41 -3.20
CA GLU A 71 -17.02 11.08 -4.29
C GLU A 71 -16.56 9.62 -4.31
N GLY A 72 -16.69 8.88 -3.20
CA GLY A 72 -16.29 7.46 -3.12
C GLY A 72 -14.78 7.20 -3.33
N ILE A 73 -13.93 8.23 -3.21
CA ILE A 73 -12.49 8.17 -3.45
C ILE A 73 -11.72 8.16 -2.12
N VAL A 74 -10.65 7.37 -2.07
CA VAL A 74 -9.63 7.40 -1.01
C VAL A 74 -8.27 7.67 -1.63
N LEU A 75 -7.51 8.60 -1.06
CA LEU A 75 -6.14 8.86 -1.47
C LEU A 75 -5.20 7.88 -0.75
N PHE A 76 -4.31 7.24 -1.48
CA PHE A 76 -3.28 6.37 -0.92
C PHE A 76 -1.88 6.88 -1.26
N ASP A 77 -1.00 6.79 -0.26
CA ASP A 77 0.44 6.86 -0.44
C ASP A 77 0.96 5.46 -0.76
N MET A 78 1.58 5.31 -1.92
CA MET A 78 2.17 4.07 -2.40
C MET A 78 3.63 4.01 -1.94
N LYS A 79 3.94 3.10 -1.04
CA LYS A 79 5.29 2.93 -0.49
C LYS A 79 5.99 1.74 -1.12
N THR A 80 7.27 1.93 -1.41
CA THR A 80 8.15 0.88 -1.93
C THR A 80 9.36 0.76 -1.02
N THR A 81 9.58 -0.42 -0.44
CA THR A 81 10.82 -0.74 0.26
C THR A 81 11.55 -1.81 -0.53
N VAL A 82 12.82 -1.56 -0.82
CA VAL A 82 13.69 -2.52 -1.52
C VAL A 82 14.83 -2.92 -0.59
N LYS A 83 15.00 -4.23 -0.40
CA LYS A 83 16.12 -4.80 0.35
C LYS A 83 17.01 -5.64 -0.55
N HIS A 84 18.30 -5.61 -0.26
CA HIS A 84 19.33 -6.49 -0.82
C HIS A 84 20.04 -7.21 0.31
N ASN A 85 20.06 -8.54 0.26
CA ASN A 85 20.63 -9.41 1.30
C ASN A 85 20.15 -9.06 2.72
N GLY A 86 18.87 -8.72 2.85
CA GLY A 86 18.24 -8.35 4.12
C GLY A 86 18.43 -6.90 4.56
N LYS A 87 19.33 -6.13 3.92
CA LYS A 87 19.54 -4.71 4.20
C LYS A 87 18.66 -3.84 3.30
N ILE A 88 18.00 -2.84 3.87
CA ILE A 88 17.25 -1.84 3.10
C ILE A 88 18.24 -1.02 2.25
N ILE A 89 18.01 -0.99 0.94
CA ILE A 89 18.78 -0.18 -0.01
C ILE A 89 17.98 1.02 -0.53
N SER A 90 16.65 0.99 -0.41
CA SER A 90 15.78 2.11 -0.77
C SER A 90 14.44 2.04 -0.07
N GLU A 91 13.91 3.21 0.29
CA GLU A 91 12.53 3.42 0.70
C GLU A 91 11.99 4.66 -0.01
N THR A 92 10.86 4.53 -0.70
CA THR A 92 10.18 5.64 -1.36
C THR A 92 8.69 5.66 -1.03
N SER A 93 8.07 6.82 -1.21
CA SER A 93 6.64 7.01 -1.03
C SER A 93 6.14 7.99 -2.08
N ARG A 94 5.15 7.58 -2.87
CA ARG A 94 4.44 8.44 -3.83
C ARG A 94 3.04 8.71 -3.29
N GLY A 95 2.79 9.94 -2.89
CA GLY A 95 1.60 10.30 -2.13
C GLY A 95 0.40 10.71 -2.96
N GLY A 96 -0.78 10.64 -2.34
CA GLY A 96 -2.00 11.33 -2.80
C GLY A 96 -2.67 10.74 -4.04
N TRP A 97 -2.49 9.44 -4.31
CA TRP A 97 -3.08 8.81 -5.49
C TRP A 97 -4.54 8.43 -5.25
N PRO A 98 -5.49 8.82 -6.11
CA PRO A 98 -6.90 8.52 -5.91
C PRO A 98 -7.26 7.09 -6.32
N TRP A 99 -8.00 6.39 -5.46
CA TRP A 99 -8.51 5.04 -5.71
C TRP A 99 -9.97 4.91 -5.29
N ILE A 100 -10.68 4.03 -5.99
CA ILE A 100 -12.08 3.66 -5.71
C ILE A 100 -12.10 2.22 -5.19
N PRO A 101 -12.98 1.88 -4.22
CA PRO A 101 -13.12 0.52 -3.72
C PRO A 101 -13.40 -0.50 -4.81
N GLY A 102 -12.91 -1.73 -4.63
CA GLY A 102 -13.02 -2.82 -5.59
C GLY A 102 -11.68 -3.38 -6.03
N ASP A 103 -11.72 -4.23 -7.05
CA ASP A 103 -10.55 -4.88 -7.66
C ASP A 103 -9.93 -3.98 -8.73
N MET A 104 -8.66 -3.63 -8.53
CA MET A 104 -7.91 -2.75 -9.39
C MET A 104 -6.54 -3.35 -9.74
N PHE A 105 -6.09 -3.12 -10.97
CA PHE A 105 -4.72 -3.43 -11.38
C PHE A 105 -3.81 -2.23 -11.10
N VAL A 106 -2.63 -2.51 -10.55
CA VAL A 106 -1.60 -1.50 -10.29
C VAL A 106 -0.42 -1.75 -11.22
N PRO A 107 0.01 -0.75 -12.02
CA PRO A 107 1.22 -0.88 -12.82
C PRO A 107 2.45 -0.97 -11.90
N ILE A 108 3.47 -1.74 -12.29
CA ILE A 108 4.72 -1.84 -11.53
C ILE A 108 5.43 -0.48 -11.42
N GLU A 109 5.23 0.40 -12.40
CA GLU A 109 5.75 1.77 -12.45
C GLU A 109 5.18 2.70 -11.38
N ALA A 110 4.08 2.30 -10.73
CA ALA A 110 3.60 2.99 -9.52
C ALA A 110 4.60 2.89 -8.35
N PHE A 111 5.55 1.95 -8.43
CA PHE A 111 6.53 1.66 -7.41
C PHE A 111 7.96 1.93 -7.89
N ASP A 112 8.82 2.47 -7.02
CA ASP A 112 10.18 2.91 -7.38
C ASP A 112 11.24 1.82 -7.24
N ALA A 113 10.94 0.60 -7.70
CA ALA A 113 11.90 -0.50 -7.63
C ALA A 113 13.06 -0.35 -8.64
N ILE A 114 12.81 0.09 -9.89
CA ILE A 114 13.88 0.31 -10.89
C ILE A 114 14.86 1.37 -10.40
N PRO A 115 14.39 2.58 -10.01
CA PRO A 115 15.32 3.66 -9.65
C PRO A 115 16.12 3.31 -8.38
N ALA A 116 15.51 2.57 -7.44
CA ALA A 116 16.21 2.06 -6.26
C ALA A 116 17.43 1.22 -6.63
N TRP A 117 17.30 0.31 -7.61
CA TRP A 117 18.43 -0.51 -8.05
C TRP A 117 19.46 0.27 -8.84
N GLN A 118 19.04 1.16 -9.74
CA GLN A 118 19.97 2.01 -10.47
C GLN A 118 20.86 2.82 -9.52
N LYS A 119 20.25 3.38 -8.46
CA LYS A 119 20.98 4.12 -7.44
C LYS A 119 21.93 3.23 -6.65
N HIS A 120 21.47 2.05 -6.22
CA HIS A 120 22.30 1.08 -5.47
C HIS A 120 23.50 0.56 -6.25
N ALA A 121 23.37 0.50 -7.58
CA ALA A 121 24.43 0.00 -8.44
C ALA A 121 25.61 0.94 -8.65
N GLU A 122 25.38 2.23 -8.40
CA GLU A 122 26.33 3.31 -8.72
C GLU A 122 26.81 3.29 -10.19
N LYS A 123 26.10 2.57 -11.06
CA LYS A 123 26.37 2.34 -12.49
C LYS A 123 25.03 2.26 -13.24
N GLY A 124 25.00 2.78 -14.47
CA GLY A 124 23.81 2.73 -15.33
C GLY A 124 23.34 1.30 -15.63
N LEU A 125 22.14 1.16 -16.19
CA LEU A 125 21.62 -0.15 -16.62
C LEU A 125 22.41 -0.72 -17.81
N PRO A 126 22.55 -2.05 -17.93
CA PRO A 126 22.00 -3.09 -17.04
C PRO A 126 22.88 -3.34 -15.81
N VAL A 127 22.25 -3.24 -14.64
CA VAL A 127 22.87 -3.59 -13.36
C VAL A 127 22.57 -5.05 -13.09
N SER A 128 23.59 -5.90 -12.96
CA SER A 128 23.46 -7.21 -12.33
C SER A 128 24.31 -7.21 -11.06
N ILE A 129 23.68 -6.90 -9.93
CA ILE A 129 24.27 -7.13 -8.62
C ILE A 129 23.65 -8.43 -8.12
N PRO A 130 24.42 -9.52 -8.04
CA PRO A 130 23.91 -10.79 -7.54
C PRO A 130 23.42 -10.70 -6.10
N GLY A 131 22.55 -11.62 -5.73
CA GLY A 131 22.07 -11.78 -4.36
C GLY A 131 20.56 -11.79 -4.25
N LYS A 132 20.10 -11.77 -2.99
CA LYS A 132 18.69 -11.90 -2.65
C LYS A 132 18.06 -10.54 -2.54
N TYR A 133 16.92 -10.36 -3.21
CA TYR A 133 16.14 -9.14 -3.17
C TYR A 133 14.75 -9.40 -2.60
N GLU A 134 14.29 -8.44 -1.82
CA GLU A 134 12.92 -8.36 -1.32
C GLU A 134 12.38 -6.98 -1.69
N ILE A 135 11.23 -6.94 -2.38
CA ILE A 135 10.48 -5.71 -2.57
C ILE A 135 9.17 -5.83 -1.80
N ILE A 136 8.89 -4.82 -0.99
CA ILE A 136 7.66 -4.69 -0.22
C ILE A 136 6.87 -3.52 -0.79
N LEU A 137 5.65 -3.79 -1.21
CA LEU A 137 4.70 -2.81 -1.77
C LEU A 137 3.60 -2.56 -0.75
N GLN A 138 3.30 -1.30 -0.47
CA GLN A 138 2.27 -0.92 0.50
C GLN A 138 1.40 0.22 0.00
N PHE A 139 0.13 0.19 0.37
CA PHE A 139 -0.80 1.30 0.22
C PHE A 139 -1.18 1.77 1.63
N VAL A 140 -0.96 3.05 1.91
CA VAL A 140 -1.28 3.66 3.21
C VAL A 140 -2.19 4.86 2.95
N PRO A 141 -3.34 5.01 3.63
CA PRO A 141 -4.17 6.20 3.46
C PRO A 141 -3.35 7.47 3.64
N SER A 142 -3.43 8.39 2.68
CA SER A 142 -2.67 9.64 2.71
C SER A 142 -3.03 10.47 3.94
N LYS A 143 -2.03 11.16 4.51
CA LYS A 143 -2.21 12.03 5.68
C LYS A 143 -3.30 13.08 5.44
N GLY A 144 -4.04 13.41 6.49
CA GLY A 144 -5.12 14.41 6.45
C GLY A 144 -6.51 13.82 6.14
N GLN A 145 -6.58 12.55 5.71
CA GLN A 145 -7.86 11.85 5.58
C GLN A 145 -8.27 11.21 6.92
N LYS A 146 -9.56 11.33 7.27
CA LYS A 146 -10.14 10.69 8.46
C LYS A 146 -10.53 9.22 8.17
N VAL A 147 -9.63 8.48 7.53
CA VAL A 147 -9.81 7.07 7.16
C VAL A 147 -8.95 6.20 8.07
N LYS A 148 -9.58 5.19 8.70
CA LYS A 148 -8.92 4.19 9.55
C LYS A 148 -8.81 2.85 8.82
N GLY A 149 -8.04 1.93 9.38
CA GLY A 149 -7.87 0.57 8.86
C GLY A 149 -6.53 0.38 8.13
N SER A 150 -6.40 -0.70 7.36
CA SER A 150 -5.12 -1.11 6.80
C SER A 150 -5.27 -1.86 5.47
N ILE A 151 -4.25 -1.71 4.63
CA ILE A 151 -4.06 -2.54 3.45
C ILE A 151 -2.89 -3.48 3.73
N SER A 152 -3.14 -4.78 3.62
CA SER A 152 -2.08 -5.78 3.76
C SER A 152 -1.05 -5.60 2.64
N PRO A 153 0.26 -5.52 2.96
CA PRO A 153 1.29 -5.29 1.96
C PRO A 153 1.49 -6.54 1.09
N ALA A 154 2.11 -6.36 -0.07
CA ALA A 154 2.60 -7.46 -0.88
C ALA A 154 4.12 -7.49 -0.84
N THR A 155 4.68 -8.69 -0.66
CA THR A 155 6.12 -8.91 -0.70
C THR A 155 6.47 -9.84 -1.85
N MET A 156 7.45 -9.44 -2.64
CA MET A 156 8.05 -10.27 -3.68
C MET A 156 9.52 -10.52 -3.36
N GLN A 157 9.93 -11.78 -3.50
CA GLN A 157 11.30 -12.20 -3.27
C GLN A 157 11.87 -12.81 -4.54
N PHE A 158 13.07 -12.38 -4.90
CA PHE A 158 13.77 -12.93 -6.06
C PHE A 158 15.28 -12.93 -5.84
N THR A 159 15.97 -13.76 -6.59
CA THR A 159 17.44 -13.85 -6.58
C THR A 159 17.97 -13.49 -7.95
N ILE A 160 19.02 -12.67 -7.96
CA ILE A 160 19.84 -12.42 -9.15
C ILE A 160 21.08 -13.30 -9.02
N GLU A 161 21.32 -14.12 -10.03
CA GLU A 161 22.51 -14.98 -10.14
C GLU A 161 23.63 -14.26 -10.90
#